data_AF-A0AAV7G729-F1
#
_entry.id   AF-A0AAV7G729-F1
#
_cell.length_a   1.000
_cell.length_b   1.000
_cell.length_c   1.000
_cell.angle_alpha   90.00
_cell.angle_beta   90.00
_cell.angle_gamma   90.00
#
_symmetry.space_group_name_H-M   'P 1'
#
loop_
_entity.id
_entity.type
_entity.pdbx_description
1 polymer ?
#
loop_
_entity_poly.entity_id
_entity_poly.type
_entity_poly.pdbx_seq_one_letter_code
_entity_poly.pdbx_strand_id
1 'polypeptide(L)'
;MSHIFLLNRDVCCSFPLPHMLDAHKNYGGKGTILVTKVSTESANQFGELGVDPVTNELLHYTEKLETFVSDLINCGVYIFTPDLFKAIPDSFTQQKDRANLRRTTRFEAL
;
A
#
# COMPACT_ATOMS: atom_id res chain seq x y z
N MET A 1 -22.06 -8.11 -1.76
CA MET A 1 -20.66 -8.10 -2.25
C MET A 1 -19.78 -8.77 -1.19
N SER A 2 -18.80 -9.56 -1.60
CA SER A 2 -17.82 -10.19 -0.70
C SER A 2 -16.59 -9.30 -0.53
N HIS A 3 -15.96 -9.33 0.64
CA HIS A 3 -14.72 -8.61 0.94
C HIS A 3 -13.68 -9.58 1.50
N ILE A 4 -12.41 -9.31 1.25
CA ILE A 4 -11.28 -10.15 1.68
C ILE A 4 -10.45 -9.36 2.68
N PHE A 5 -10.25 -9.95 3.86
CA PHE A 5 -9.30 -9.45 4.85
C PHE A 5 -7.94 -10.09 4.60
N LEU A 6 -6.91 -9.25 4.42
CA LEU A 6 -5.52 -9.69 4.33
C LEU A 6 -4.77 -9.11 5.53
N LEU A 7 -4.16 -9.98 6.32
CA LEU A 7 -3.39 -9.60 7.50
C LEU A 7 -2.01 -10.24 7.42
N ASN A 8 -0.99 -9.45 7.71
CA ASN A 8 0.34 -9.97 7.91
C ASN A 8 0.36 -10.86 9.17
N ARG A 9 1.04 -12.02 9.08
CA ARG A 9 1.03 -13.04 10.14
C ARG A 9 1.71 -12.57 11.44
N ASP A 10 2.64 -11.65 11.33
CA ASP A 10 3.47 -11.12 12.42
C ASP A 10 2.83 -9.92 13.12
N VAL A 11 1.65 -9.47 12.69
CA VAL A 11 0.94 -8.36 13.32
C VAL A 11 0.03 -8.88 14.43
N CYS A 12 0.19 -8.33 15.63
CA CYS A 12 -0.62 -8.65 16.79
C CYS A 12 -1.13 -7.36 17.45
N CYS A 13 -2.40 -7.03 17.25
CA CYS A 13 -3.05 -5.90 17.93
C CYS A 13 -4.57 -6.08 17.98
N SER A 14 -5.26 -5.19 18.70
CA SER A 14 -6.71 -5.07 18.63
C SER A 14 -7.10 -4.44 17.29
N PHE A 15 -7.34 -5.26 16.28
CA PHE A 15 -7.71 -4.80 14.94
C PHE A 15 -9.14 -4.21 14.92
N PRO A 16 -9.35 -2.99 14.41
CA PRO A 16 -10.69 -2.40 14.27
C PRO A 16 -11.43 -2.91 13.02
N LEU A 17 -11.43 -4.23 12.78
CA LEU A 17 -11.92 -4.85 11.53
C LEU A 17 -13.36 -4.44 11.15
N PRO A 18 -14.34 -4.34 12.07
CA PRO A 18 -15.69 -3.90 11.73
C PRO A 18 -15.71 -2.46 11.18
N HIS A 19 -15.02 -1.54 11.86
CA HIS A 19 -14.95 -0.14 11.43
C HIS A 19 -14.21 0.01 10.10
N MET A 20 -13.15 -0.77 9.89
CA MET A 20 -12.47 -0.82 8.60
C MET A 20 -13.39 -1.29 7.47
N LEU A 21 -14.23 -2.29 7.74
CA LEU A 21 -15.17 -2.82 6.74
C LEU A 21 -16.24 -1.77 6.37
N ASP A 22 -16.76 -1.05 7.37
CA ASP A 22 -17.74 0.01 7.15
C ASP A 22 -17.12 1.16 6.35
N ALA A 23 -15.90 1.59 6.71
CA ALA A 23 -15.17 2.60 5.96
C ALA A 23 -14.90 2.16 4.50
N HIS A 24 -14.50 0.91 4.28
CA HIS A 24 -14.25 0.36 2.94
C HIS A 24 -15.52 0.38 2.07
N LYS A 25 -16.65 -0.05 2.63
CA LYS A 25 -17.95 -0.03 1.94
C LYS A 25 -18.43 1.38 1.61
N ASN A 26 -18.26 2.31 2.55
CA ASN A 26 -18.67 3.70 2.36
C ASN A 26 -17.81 4.43 1.32
N TYR A 27 -16.51 4.13 1.27
CA TYR A 27 -15.60 4.73 0.30
C TYR A 27 -15.78 4.14 -1.11
N GLY A 28 -16.05 2.83 -1.23
CA GLY A 28 -16.28 2.16 -2.50
C GLY A 28 -15.01 1.88 -3.33
N GLY A 29 -13.84 1.95 -2.71
CA GLY A 29 -12.54 1.70 -3.35
C GLY A 29 -12.20 0.22 -3.51
N LYS A 30 -11.14 -0.07 -4.28
CA LYS A 30 -10.66 -1.46 -4.48
C LYS A 30 -9.94 -2.03 -3.25
N GLY A 31 -9.38 -1.16 -2.41
CA GLY A 31 -8.66 -1.55 -1.21
C GLY A 31 -8.69 -0.49 -0.12
N THR A 32 -8.55 -0.93 1.12
CA THR A 32 -8.42 -0.10 2.32
C THR A 32 -7.27 -0.63 3.15
N ILE A 33 -6.41 0.26 3.63
CA ILE A 33 -5.21 -0.05 4.42
C ILE A 33 -5.38 0.54 5.82
N LEU A 34 -5.08 -0.23 6.86
CA LEU A 34 -4.94 0.33 8.21
C LEU A 34 -3.59 1.03 8.33
N VAL A 35 -3.63 2.30 8.72
CA VAL A 35 -2.44 3.11 8.98
C VAL A 35 -2.45 3.64 10.41
N THR A 36 -1.27 3.94 10.95
CA THR A 36 -1.10 4.63 12.22
C THR A 36 -0.19 5.83 12.06
N LYS A 37 -0.40 6.86 12.87
CA LYS A 37 0.58 7.95 13.02
C LYS A 37 1.69 7.51 13.96
N VAL A 38 2.93 7.84 13.63
CA VAL A 38 4.11 7.66 14.48
C VAL A 38 4.81 9.01 14.68
N SER A 39 5.79 9.07 15.59
CA SER A 39 6.60 10.28 15.69
C SER A 39 7.53 10.42 14.47
N THR A 40 7.88 11.66 14.11
CA THR A 40 8.79 11.95 13.00
C THR A 40 10.14 11.22 13.15
N GLU A 41 10.62 11.04 14.39
CA GLU A 41 11.88 10.32 14.67
C GLU A 41 11.78 8.83 14.35
N SER A 42 10.58 8.25 14.45
CA SER A 42 10.32 6.83 14.18
C SER A 42 9.89 6.57 12.75
N ALA A 43 9.38 7.59 12.03
CA ALA A 43 8.85 7.44 10.67
C ALA A 43 9.89 6.87 9.69
N ASN A 44 11.15 7.27 9.82
CA ASN A 44 12.27 6.79 8.98
C ASN A 44 12.56 5.28 9.08
N GLN A 45 11.96 4.59 10.06
CA GLN A 45 12.10 3.15 10.25
C GLN A 45 11.13 2.35 9.39
N PHE A 46 10.14 3.01 8.78
CA PHE A 46 9.02 2.37 8.11
C PHE A 46 8.81 2.89 6.68
N GLY A 47 7.92 2.23 5.94
CA GLY A 47 7.41 2.75 4.67
C GLY A 47 6.33 3.80 4.92
N GLU A 48 6.39 4.90 4.19
CA GLU A 48 5.56 6.08 4.40
C GLU A 48 4.43 6.14 3.36
N LEU A 49 3.27 6.67 3.79
CA LEU A 49 2.10 6.83 2.91
C LEU A 49 1.77 8.31 2.69
N GLY A 50 1.72 8.71 1.42
CA GLY A 50 1.17 9.99 0.99
C GLY A 50 -0.33 9.85 0.72
N VAL A 51 -1.14 10.58 1.47
CA VAL A 51 -2.61 10.48 1.45
C VAL A 51 -3.22 11.84 1.11
N ASP A 52 -4.27 11.85 0.30
CA ASP A 52 -5.07 13.07 0.07
C ASP A 52 -5.79 13.47 1.37
N PRO A 53 -5.59 14.70 1.89
CA PRO A 53 -6.12 15.10 3.19
C PRO A 53 -7.64 15.29 3.22
N VAL A 54 -8.29 15.37 2.04
CA VAL A 54 -9.75 15.55 1.91
C VAL A 54 -10.42 14.21 1.68
N THR A 55 -9.91 13.40 0.75
CA THR A 55 -10.55 12.13 0.37
C THR A 55 -10.06 10.94 1.18
N ASN A 56 -8.89 11.04 1.82
CA ASN A 56 -8.15 9.91 2.39
C ASN A 56 -7.72 8.86 1.34
N GLU A 57 -7.64 9.25 0.07
CA GLU A 57 -7.11 8.38 -0.98
C GLU A 57 -5.59 8.22 -0.83
N LEU A 58 -5.11 6.98 -0.96
CA LEU A 58 -3.68 6.71 -1.00
C LEU A 58 -3.12 7.15 -2.36
N LEU A 59 -2.32 8.21 -2.36
CA LEU A 59 -1.69 8.77 -3.56
C LEU A 59 -0.32 8.14 -3.83
N HIS A 60 0.45 7.90 -2.77
CA HIS A 60 1.81 7.40 -2.90
C HIS A 60 2.18 6.46 -1.76
N TYR A 61 2.92 5.41 -2.09
CA TYR A 61 3.53 4.50 -1.13
C TYR A 61 5.03 4.42 -1.43
N THR A 62 5.85 4.75 -0.43
CA THR A 62 7.31 4.65 -0.52
C THR A 62 7.80 3.59 0.45
N GLU A 63 8.63 2.68 -0.05
CA GLU A 63 9.46 1.89 0.84
C GLU A 63 10.69 2.70 1.23
N LYS A 64 10.82 2.97 2.53
CA LYS A 64 11.99 3.51 3.23
C LYS A 64 12.85 4.48 2.42
N LEU A 65 12.57 5.78 2.54
CA LEU A 65 13.43 6.85 2.03
C LEU A 65 14.32 7.41 3.14
N GLU A 66 15.44 8.02 2.75
CA GLU A 66 16.27 8.84 3.66
C GLU A 66 15.59 10.19 3.99
N THR A 67 14.63 10.62 3.18
CA THR A 67 13.91 11.89 3.31
C THR A 67 12.47 11.65 3.78
N PHE A 68 12.08 12.34 4.85
CA PHE A 68 10.74 12.28 5.44
C PHE A 68 9.66 12.88 4.53
N VAL A 69 8.58 12.13 4.31
CA VAL A 69 7.40 12.48 3.51
C VAL A 69 6.12 12.45 4.36
N SER A 70 5.96 11.50 5.28
CA SER A 70 4.74 11.33 6.08
C SER A 70 4.96 10.60 7.41
N ASP A 71 4.14 10.92 8.42
CA ASP A 71 4.09 10.23 9.71
C ASP A 71 3.11 9.04 9.72
N LEU A 72 2.44 8.77 8.60
CA LEU A 72 1.50 7.66 8.44
C LEU A 72 2.22 6.39 7.98
N ILE A 73 2.07 5.33 8.77
CA ILE A 73 2.74 4.05 8.58
C ILE A 73 1.73 2.91 8.39
N ASN A 74 2.04 2.01 7.46
CA ASN A 74 1.24 0.82 7.16
C ASN A 74 1.29 -0.19 8.32
N CYS A 75 0.11 -0.63 8.79
CA CYS A 75 -0.02 -1.58 9.90
C CYS A 75 -0.09 -3.06 9.46
N GLY A 76 0.01 -3.37 8.16
CA GLY A 76 -0.05 -4.75 7.66
C GLY A 76 -1.44 -5.38 7.70
N VAL A 77 -2.49 -4.55 7.66
CA VAL A 77 -3.89 -4.97 7.74
C VAL A 77 -4.68 -4.31 6.61
N TYR A 78 -5.36 -5.12 5.82
CA TYR A 78 -5.99 -4.67 4.59
C TYR A 78 -7.37 -5.27 4.39
N ILE A 79 -8.24 -4.53 3.69
CA ILE A 79 -9.50 -5.02 3.14
C ILE A 79 -9.49 -4.78 1.64
N PHE A 80 -9.83 -5.82 0.87
CA PHE A 80 -9.91 -5.74 -0.58
C PHE A 80 -11.26 -6.18 -1.11
N THR A 81 -11.68 -5.52 -2.20
CA THR A 81 -12.72 -6.04 -3.06
C THR A 81 -12.09 -7.07 -4.02
N PRO A 82 -12.73 -8.24 -4.27
CA PRO A 82 -12.16 -9.31 -5.11
C PRO A 82 -11.73 -8.87 -6.52
N ASP A 83 -12.33 -7.81 -7.05
CA ASP A 83 -11.93 -7.23 -8.33
C ASP A 83 -10.47 -6.74 -8.36
N LEU A 84 -9.83 -6.55 -7.20
CA LEU A 84 -8.41 -6.27 -7.12
C LEU A 84 -7.57 -7.37 -7.79
N PHE A 85 -7.96 -8.64 -7.65
CA PHE A 85 -7.20 -9.77 -8.22
C PHE A 85 -7.18 -9.75 -9.75
N LYS A 86 -8.11 -9.04 -10.39
CA LYS A 86 -8.10 -8.84 -11.85
C LYS A 86 -6.97 -7.90 -12.30
N ALA A 87 -6.49 -7.01 -11.43
CA ALA A 87 -5.41 -6.07 -11.75
C ALA A 87 -4.00 -6.65 -11.53
N ILE A 88 -3.90 -7.76 -10.78
CA ILE A 88 -2.61 -8.39 -10.46
C ILE A 88 -1.89 -8.97 -11.70
N PRO A 89 -2.57 -9.72 -12.62
CA PRO A 89 -1.92 -10.26 -13.82
C PRO A 89 -1.18 -9.19 -14.65
N ASP A 90 -1.80 -8.03 -14.84
CA ASP A 90 -1.23 -6.93 -15.63
C ASP A 90 0.04 -6.36 -14.99
N SER A 91 0.10 -6.37 -13.64
CA SER A 91 1.26 -5.88 -12.91
C SER A 91 2.51 -6.75 -13.13
N PHE A 92 2.35 -8.06 -13.32
CA PHE A 92 3.47 -8.98 -13.58
C PHE A 92 4.09 -8.73 -14.96
N THR A 93 3.26 -8.42 -15.97
CA THR A 93 3.73 -8.10 -17.32
C THR A 93 4.52 -6.80 -17.32
N GLN A 94 3.99 -5.74 -16.69
CA GLN A 94 4.70 -4.46 -16.59
C GLN A 94 6.03 -4.56 -15.83
N GLN A 95 6.10 -5.40 -14.79
CA GLN A 95 7.34 -5.60 -14.04
C GLN A 95 8.40 -6.33 -14.88
N LYS A 96 8.00 -7.33 -15.69
CA LYS A 96 8.88 -7.99 -16.66
C LYS A 96 9.40 -7.01 -17.70
N ASP A 97 8.54 -6.17 -18.24
CA ASP A 97 8.91 -5.18 -19.26
C ASP A 97 9.90 -4.13 -18.70
N ARG A 98 9.66 -3.63 -17.49
CA ARG A 98 10.60 -2.73 -16.78
C ARG A 98 11.94 -3.41 -16.50
N ALA A 99 11.94 -4.69 -16.09
CA ALA A 99 13.17 -5.44 -15.85
C ALA A 99 13.97 -5.68 -17.14
N ASN A 100 13.28 -5.95 -18.26
CA ASN A 100 13.89 -6.11 -19.57
C ASN A 100 14.49 -4.78 -20.08
N LEU A 101 13.76 -3.66 -19.94
CA LEU A 101 14.26 -2.34 -20.33
C LEU A 101 15.50 -1.92 -19.54
N ARG A 102 15.53 -2.20 -18.23
CA ARG A 102 16.71 -1.98 -17.37
C ARG A 102 17.92 -2.83 -17.76
N ARG A 103 17.70 -4.02 -18.33
CA ARG A 103 18.80 -4.85 -18.85
C ARG A 103 19.34 -4.26 -20.14
N THR A 104 18.50 -3.96 -21.11
CA THR A 104 18.93 -3.40 -22.41
C THR A 104 19.71 -2.11 -22.26
N THR A 105 19.21 -1.15 -21.47
CA THR A 105 19.88 0.13 -21.19
C THR A 105 21.25 -0.04 -20.50
N ARG A 106 21.45 -1.12 -19.74
CA ARG A 106 22.76 -1.44 -19.12
C ARG A 106 23.77 -1.99 -20.12
N PHE A 107 23.31 -2.67 -21.17
CA PHE A 107 24.17 -3.19 -22.24
C PHE A 107 24.55 -2.10 -23.25
N GLU A 108 23.69 -1.10 -23.46
CA GLU A 108 23.94 0.03 -24.38
C GLU A 108 24.84 1.12 -23.76
N ALA A 109 25.03 1.11 -22.44
CA ALA A 109 25.89 2.05 -21.71
C ALA A 109 27.34 1.56 -21.51
N LEU A 110 27.73 0.46 -22.17
CA LEU A 110 29.09 -0.11 -22.22
C LEU A 110 29.64 0.03 -23.64
#